data_AF-X0VRV2-F1
#
_entry.id   AF-X0VRV2-F1
#
_cell.length_a   1.000
_cell.length_b   1.000
_cell.length_c   1.000
_cell.angle_alpha   90.00
_cell.angle_beta   90.00
_cell.angle_gamma   90.00
#
_symmetry.space_group_name_H-M   'P 1'
#
loop_
_entity.id
_entity.type
_entity.pdbx_description
1 polymer ?
#
loop_
_entity_poly.entity_id
_entity_poly.type
_entity_poly.pdbx_seq_one_letter_code
_entity_poly.pdbx_strand_id
1 'polypeptide(L)'
;MAREFKGDLLSAVTWLIYKEIEIKCIELTLYKHDGDLFIAPTTILPTPDISENIVRVKQKDELVKQERQAVTRQKWLGNMEDHYNNLQPPLGEYLARLVSELKIEPSGMSGSGFHLFHGDKKIMITTWQRSKIEIRFSRTKKEDLERLLKDLGITSLVIKEKSDIESYGLANPTPAIDYKEEFGNFNDVITFCKVWLGTG
;
A
#
# COMPACT_ATOMS: atom_id res chain seq x y z
N MET A 1 21.49 9.52 35.83
CA MET A 1 20.36 9.95 34.98
C MET A 1 20.62 9.43 33.58
N ALA A 2 19.81 8.48 33.11
CA ALA A 2 19.88 8.03 31.73
C ALA A 2 19.58 9.23 30.83
N ARG A 3 20.50 9.56 29.92
CA ARG A 3 20.26 10.60 28.91
C ARG A 3 19.12 10.10 28.03
N GLU A 4 17.95 10.69 28.19
CA GLU A 4 16.87 10.54 27.23
C GLU A 4 17.36 11.07 25.88
N PHE A 5 17.86 10.19 25.03
CA PHE A 5 18.06 10.53 23.63
C PHE A 5 16.70 10.97 23.10
N LYS A 6 16.65 12.12 22.43
CA LYS A 6 15.44 12.58 21.75
C LYS A 6 14.93 11.41 20.90
N GLY A 7 13.65 11.03 21.08
CA GLY A 7 13.06 9.86 20.42
C GLY A 7 13.37 9.81 18.92
N ASP A 8 13.40 10.97 18.27
CA ASP A 8 13.76 11.12 16.85
C ASP A 8 15.14 10.58 16.48
N LEU A 9 16.17 10.82 17.31
CA LEU A 9 17.54 10.33 17.07
C LEU A 9 17.59 8.81 17.18
N LEU A 10 16.94 8.26 18.21
CA LEU A 10 16.86 6.82 18.44
C LEU A 10 16.14 6.14 17.26
N SER A 11 15.02 6.70 16.82
CA SER A 11 14.26 6.21 15.67
C SER A 11 15.07 6.27 14.37
N ALA A 12 15.78 7.38 14.12
CA ALA A 12 16.61 7.53 12.92
C ALA A 12 17.76 6.52 12.88
N VAL A 13 18.50 6.38 13.98
CA VAL A 13 19.62 5.42 14.08
C VAL A 13 19.12 3.99 13.92
N THR A 14 18.00 3.64 14.58
CA THR A 14 17.38 2.32 14.47
C THR A 14 16.95 2.01 13.03
N TRP A 15 16.36 2.99 12.34
CA TRP A 15 15.94 2.85 10.94
C TRP A 15 17.13 2.64 10.00
N LEU A 16 18.22 3.39 10.18
CA LEU A 16 19.43 3.24 9.39
C LEU A 16 20.06 1.85 9.56
N ILE A 17 20.18 1.37 10.80
CA ILE A 17 20.71 0.03 11.09
C ILE A 17 19.80 -1.05 10.50
N TYR A 18 18.47 -0.90 10.59
CA TYR A 18 17.51 -1.80 9.94
C TYR A 18 17.72 -1.86 8.43
N LYS A 19 18.08 -0.73 7.80
CA LYS A 19 18.46 -0.61 6.38
C LYS A 19 19.90 -1.04 6.07
N GLU A 20 20.59 -1.68 7.01
CA GLU A 20 21.95 -2.20 6.84
C GLU A 20 23.02 -1.12 6.66
N ILE A 21 22.71 0.09 7.11
CA ILE A 21 23.65 1.21 7.16
C ILE A 21 24.36 1.15 8.51
N GLU A 22 25.68 0.99 8.48
CA GLU A 22 26.50 1.03 9.70
C GLU A 22 26.56 2.47 10.23
N ILE A 23 26.00 2.69 11.43
CA ILE A 23 26.01 3.98 12.10
C ILE A 23 26.28 3.80 13.59
N LYS A 24 27.10 4.70 14.16
CA LYS A 24 27.40 4.76 15.60
C LYS A 24 27.27 6.19 16.09
N CYS A 25 26.62 6.39 17.23
CA CYS A 25 26.65 7.66 17.94
C CYS A 25 27.68 7.56 19.05
N ILE A 26 28.58 8.54 19.12
CA ILE A 26 29.68 8.58 20.09
C ILE A 26 29.52 9.84 20.94
N GLU A 27 29.55 9.67 22.24
CA GLU A 27 29.70 10.74 23.21
C GLU A 27 31.19 11.01 23.45
N LEU A 28 31.59 12.27 23.43
CA LEU A 28 32.94 12.69 23.77
C LEU A 28 32.94 13.35 25.15
N THR A 29 33.64 12.74 26.11
CA THR A 29 33.80 13.30 27.46
C THR A 29 35.18 13.91 27.60
N LEU A 30 35.22 15.21 27.90
CA LEU A 30 36.45 15.93 28.18
C LEU A 30 36.85 15.73 29.64
N TYR A 31 38.11 15.42 29.91
CA TYR A 31 38.64 15.39 31.27
C TYR A 31 40.07 15.93 31.32
N LYS A 32 40.44 16.48 32.48
CA LYS A 32 41.76 17.06 32.72
C LYS A 32 42.53 16.15 33.69
N HIS A 33 43.75 15.81 33.34
CA HIS A 33 44.64 15.02 34.19
C HIS A 33 46.05 15.59 34.08
N ASP A 34 46.68 15.90 35.22
CA ASP A 34 48.03 16.46 35.32
C ASP A 34 48.33 17.69 34.44
N GLY A 35 47.32 18.54 34.22
CA GLY A 35 47.45 19.75 33.39
C GLY A 35 47.04 19.57 31.94
N ASP A 36 47.01 18.33 31.46
CA ASP A 36 46.65 17.96 30.09
C ASP A 36 45.16 17.71 29.92
N LEU A 37 44.64 18.00 28.72
CA LEU A 37 43.24 17.79 28.34
C LEU A 37 43.11 16.53 27.50
N PHE A 38 42.20 15.64 27.90
CA PHE A 38 41.93 14.36 27.24
C PHE A 38 40.49 14.28 26.78
N ILE A 39 40.24 13.41 25.79
CA ILE A 39 38.92 13.08 25.28
C ILE A 39 38.71 11.58 25.42
N ALA A 40 37.65 11.18 26.13
CA ALA A 40 37.18 9.80 26.22
C ALA A 40 35.95 9.61 25.32
N PRO A 41 36.06 8.91 24.17
CA PRO A 41 34.93 8.55 23.34
C PRO A 41 34.18 7.33 23.91
N THR A 42 32.87 7.46 24.05
CA THR A 42 31.98 6.38 24.50
C THR A 42 30.88 6.17 23.48
N THR A 43 30.71 4.94 22.96
CA THR A 43 29.59 4.65 22.06
C THR A 43 28.29 4.63 22.86
N ILE A 44 27.33 5.44 22.42
CA ILE A 44 26.03 5.60 23.06
C ILE A 44 24.89 4.94 22.25
N LEU A 45 25.05 4.81 20.93
CA LEU A 45 24.15 4.05 20.06
C LEU A 45 24.94 3.32 18.95
N PRO A 46 24.46 2.15 18.50
CA PRO A 46 23.34 1.39 19.07
C PRO A 46 23.69 0.79 20.42
N THR A 47 22.71 0.67 21.32
CA THR A 47 22.83 -0.13 22.53
C THR A 47 22.67 -1.63 22.20
N PRO A 48 23.08 -2.54 23.10
CA PRO A 48 22.84 -3.97 22.95
C PRO A 48 21.35 -4.28 22.71
N ASP A 49 20.46 -3.67 23.50
CA ASP A 49 19.00 -3.86 23.38
C ASP A 49 18.45 -3.48 22.00
N ILE A 50 18.94 -2.39 21.40
CA ILE A 50 18.53 -1.96 20.06
C ILE A 50 18.99 -2.97 19.01
N SER A 51 20.22 -3.46 19.16
CA SER A 51 20.80 -4.43 18.25
C SER A 51 20.01 -5.74 18.26
N GLU A 52 19.65 -6.24 19.46
CA GLU A 52 18.80 -7.42 19.62
C GLU A 52 17.38 -7.22 19.09
N ASN A 53 16.78 -6.05 19.33
CA ASN A 53 15.45 -5.75 18.84
C ASN A 53 15.39 -5.68 17.31
N ILE A 54 16.39 -5.08 16.66
CA ILE A 54 16.49 -5.06 15.19
C ILE A 54 16.61 -6.47 14.63
N VAL A 55 17.40 -7.35 15.25
CA VAL A 55 17.49 -8.76 14.85
C VAL A 55 16.13 -9.45 14.96
N ARG A 56 15.41 -9.25 16.07
CA ARG A 56 14.07 -9.84 16.28
C ARG A 56 13.05 -9.33 15.26
N VAL A 57 13.09 -8.04 14.91
CA VAL A 57 12.21 -7.44 13.89
C VAL A 57 12.54 -8.02 12.51
N LYS A 58 13.83 -8.12 12.14
CA LYS A 58 14.24 -8.74 10.86
C LYS A 58 13.79 -10.20 10.76
N GLN A 59 13.97 -11.00 11.81
CA GLN A 59 13.53 -12.39 11.84
C GLN A 59 12.01 -12.53 11.69
N LYS A 60 11.22 -11.66 12.34
CA LYS A 60 9.76 -11.62 12.16
C LYS A 60 9.39 -11.25 10.72
N ASP A 61 10.04 -10.24 10.14
CA ASP A 61 9.79 -9.84 8.76
C ASP A 61 10.16 -10.96 7.76
N GLU A 62 11.22 -11.71 8.03
CA GLU A 62 11.63 -12.87 7.23
C GLU A 62 10.64 -14.03 7.36
N LEU A 63 10.17 -14.35 8.57
CA LEU A 63 9.13 -15.36 8.78
C LEU A 63 7.84 -14.99 8.06
N VAL A 64 7.41 -13.73 8.16
CA VAL A 64 6.24 -13.20 7.43
C VAL A 64 6.47 -13.28 5.92
N LYS A 65 7.67 -12.96 5.41
CA LYS A 65 8.01 -13.13 3.99
C LYS A 65 7.97 -14.60 3.56
N GLN A 66 8.45 -15.53 4.39
CA GLN A 66 8.46 -16.97 4.10
C GLN A 66 7.05 -17.56 4.11
N GLU A 67 6.22 -17.21 5.10
CA GLU A 67 4.80 -17.57 5.13
C GLU A 67 4.06 -17.04 3.90
N ARG A 68 4.32 -15.79 3.50
CA ARG A 68 3.76 -15.20 2.29
C ARG A 68 4.23 -15.92 1.01
N GLN A 69 5.50 -16.30 0.92
CA GLN A 69 6.01 -17.10 -0.21
C GLN A 69 5.39 -18.50 -0.27
N ALA A 70 5.03 -19.09 0.87
CA ALA A 70 4.31 -20.36 0.93
C ALA A 70 2.85 -20.21 0.43
N VAL A 71 2.16 -19.12 0.79
CA VAL A 71 0.80 -18.80 0.31
C VAL A 71 0.78 -18.42 -1.18
N THR A 72 1.85 -17.77 -1.68
CA THR A 72 1.99 -17.35 -3.10
C THR A 72 2.07 -18.52 -4.09
N ARG A 73 2.26 -19.77 -3.63
CA ARG A 73 2.31 -20.97 -4.50
C ARG A 73 0.99 -21.71 -4.68
N GLN A 74 -0.08 -21.33 -3.99
CA GLN A 74 -1.41 -21.78 -4.42
C GLN A 74 -1.84 -20.91 -5.60
N LYS A 75 -1.51 -21.38 -6.82
CA LYS A 75 -2.02 -20.79 -8.06
C LYS A 75 -3.54 -20.76 -7.95
N TRP A 76 -4.13 -19.57 -7.91
CA TRP A 76 -5.57 -19.42 -7.90
C TRP A 76 -6.13 -20.09 -9.18
N LEU A 77 -7.02 -21.06 -8.99
CA LEU A 77 -7.63 -21.85 -10.07
C LEU A 77 -9.05 -21.37 -10.44
N GLY A 78 -9.49 -20.26 -9.84
CA GLY A 78 -10.81 -19.72 -10.08
C GLY A 78 -10.95 -19.06 -11.45
N ASN A 79 -12.13 -18.53 -11.69
CA ASN A 79 -12.48 -17.78 -12.90
C ASN A 79 -13.25 -16.49 -12.55
N MET A 80 -13.68 -15.76 -13.57
CA MET A 80 -14.35 -14.47 -13.40
C MET A 80 -15.66 -14.56 -12.59
N GLU A 81 -16.38 -15.67 -12.74
CA GLU A 81 -17.65 -15.92 -12.03
C GLU A 81 -17.43 -16.01 -10.51
N ASP A 82 -16.27 -16.52 -10.07
CA ASP A 82 -15.93 -16.55 -8.64
C ASP A 82 -15.82 -15.15 -8.04
N HIS A 83 -15.33 -14.17 -8.81
CA HIS A 83 -15.28 -12.78 -8.36
C HIS A 83 -16.67 -12.17 -8.19
N TYR A 84 -17.59 -12.46 -9.11
CA TYR A 84 -18.97 -11.98 -9.01
C TYR A 84 -19.69 -12.61 -7.82
N ASN A 85 -19.54 -13.93 -7.64
CA ASN A 85 -20.19 -14.69 -6.57
C ASN A 85 -19.60 -14.44 -5.17
N ASN A 86 -18.35 -13.98 -5.08
CA ASN A 86 -17.74 -13.62 -3.81
C ASN A 86 -18.37 -12.37 -3.18
N LEU A 87 -18.91 -11.47 -3.99
CA LEU A 87 -19.53 -10.23 -3.54
C LEU A 87 -20.96 -10.46 -3.02
N GLN A 88 -21.40 -9.65 -2.07
CA GLN A 88 -22.80 -9.63 -1.63
C GLN A 88 -23.69 -9.07 -2.75
N PRO A 89 -24.86 -9.65 -3.03
CA PRO A 89 -25.82 -9.04 -3.95
C PRO A 89 -26.19 -7.61 -3.52
N PRO A 90 -26.35 -6.65 -4.48
CA PRO A 90 -26.25 -6.82 -5.94
C PRO A 90 -24.85 -6.51 -6.51
N LEU A 91 -23.80 -6.41 -5.69
CA LEU A 91 -22.47 -5.97 -6.14
C LEU A 91 -21.84 -6.88 -7.20
N GLY A 92 -22.09 -8.19 -7.14
CA GLY A 92 -21.64 -9.12 -8.18
C GLY A 92 -22.20 -8.77 -9.56
N GLU A 93 -23.51 -8.51 -9.64
CA GLU A 93 -24.20 -8.11 -10.87
C GLU A 93 -23.70 -6.76 -11.40
N TYR A 94 -23.45 -5.82 -10.48
CA TYR A 94 -22.88 -4.51 -10.82
C TYR A 94 -21.47 -4.66 -11.40
N LEU A 95 -20.62 -5.47 -10.78
CA LEU A 95 -19.29 -5.71 -11.31
C LEU A 95 -19.33 -6.39 -12.69
N ALA A 96 -20.22 -7.36 -12.89
CA ALA A 96 -20.44 -7.99 -14.19
C ALA A 96 -20.90 -6.97 -15.25
N ARG A 97 -21.81 -6.06 -14.88
CA ARG A 97 -22.26 -4.96 -15.74
C ARG A 97 -21.12 -4.02 -16.11
N LEU A 98 -20.29 -3.63 -15.15
CA LEU A 98 -19.11 -2.78 -15.41
C LEU A 98 -18.17 -3.42 -16.43
N VAL A 99 -17.80 -4.69 -16.23
CA VAL A 99 -16.89 -5.41 -17.15
C VAL A 99 -17.50 -5.50 -18.56
N SER A 100 -18.79 -5.85 -18.65
CA SER A 100 -19.53 -5.91 -19.92
C SER A 100 -19.56 -4.56 -20.64
N GLU A 101 -19.88 -3.48 -19.92
CA GLU A 101 -20.00 -2.14 -20.50
C GLU A 101 -18.66 -1.51 -20.90
N LEU A 102 -17.56 -1.87 -20.22
CA LEU A 102 -16.23 -1.42 -20.60
C LEU A 102 -15.70 -2.14 -21.85
N LYS A 103 -16.22 -3.31 -22.19
CA LYS A 103 -15.76 -4.16 -23.30
C LYS A 103 -14.25 -4.45 -23.25
N ILE A 104 -13.72 -4.64 -22.04
CA ILE A 104 -12.32 -4.97 -21.79
C ILE A 104 -12.26 -6.36 -21.15
N GLU A 105 -11.41 -7.22 -21.70
CA GLU A 105 -11.16 -8.54 -21.12
C GLU A 105 -10.39 -8.41 -19.79
N PRO A 106 -10.90 -9.00 -18.69
CA PRO A 106 -10.16 -9.11 -17.44
C PRO A 106 -8.85 -9.87 -17.60
N SER A 107 -7.81 -9.41 -16.91
CA SER A 107 -6.48 -10.04 -16.91
C SER A 107 -5.84 -10.02 -15.53
N GLY A 108 -4.77 -10.78 -15.34
CA GLY A 108 -4.06 -10.83 -14.04
C GLY A 108 -4.96 -11.28 -12.88
N MET A 109 -5.88 -12.20 -13.15
CA MET A 109 -6.83 -12.69 -12.14
C MET A 109 -6.11 -13.40 -11.00
N SER A 110 -6.64 -13.21 -9.80
CA SER A 110 -6.15 -13.77 -8.55
C SER A 110 -7.32 -13.92 -7.57
N GLY A 111 -7.14 -14.57 -6.43
CA GLY A 111 -8.22 -14.69 -5.43
C GLY A 111 -8.72 -13.35 -4.87
N SER A 112 -7.97 -12.25 -5.02
CA SER A 112 -8.30 -10.94 -4.46
C SER A 112 -8.81 -9.93 -5.47
N GLY A 113 -8.66 -10.19 -6.78
CA GLY A 113 -9.06 -9.26 -7.81
C GLY A 113 -8.43 -9.54 -9.18
N PHE A 114 -8.61 -8.58 -10.08
CA PHE A 114 -8.13 -8.64 -11.46
C PHE A 114 -7.88 -7.22 -12.01
N HIS A 115 -7.39 -7.14 -13.24
CA HIS A 115 -7.05 -5.91 -13.93
C HIS A 115 -7.85 -5.72 -15.22
N LEU A 116 -8.14 -4.46 -15.53
CA LEU A 116 -8.70 -4.04 -16.81
C LEU A 116 -7.73 -3.03 -17.44
N PHE A 117 -7.30 -3.30 -18.67
CA PHE A 117 -6.33 -2.50 -19.41
C PHE A 117 -6.96 -1.93 -20.68
N HIS A 118 -6.70 -0.65 -20.94
CA HIS A 118 -7.01 -0.02 -22.22
C HIS A 118 -5.88 0.95 -22.59
N GLY A 119 -5.12 0.62 -23.63
CA GLY A 119 -3.91 1.36 -23.98
C GLY A 119 -2.88 1.36 -22.84
N ASP A 120 -2.45 2.55 -22.43
CA ASP A 120 -1.51 2.78 -21.32
C ASP A 120 -2.19 2.90 -19.95
N LYS A 121 -3.52 2.89 -19.91
CA LYS A 121 -4.32 3.02 -18.70
C LYS A 121 -4.72 1.66 -18.14
N LYS A 122 -4.68 1.57 -16.81
CA LYS A 122 -5.00 0.36 -16.05
C LYS A 122 -5.81 0.72 -14.82
N ILE A 123 -6.88 -0.05 -14.59
CA ILE A 123 -7.58 -0.13 -13.30
C ILE A 123 -7.43 -1.53 -12.70
N MET A 124 -7.35 -1.60 -11.39
CA MET A 124 -7.42 -2.84 -10.63
C MET A 124 -8.75 -2.91 -9.90
N ILE A 125 -9.47 -4.01 -10.08
CA ILE A 125 -10.67 -4.33 -9.32
C ILE A 125 -10.26 -5.27 -8.21
N THR A 126 -10.60 -4.93 -6.97
CA THR A 126 -10.43 -5.82 -5.82
C THR A 126 -11.80 -6.24 -5.27
N THR A 127 -11.94 -7.54 -5.04
CA THR A 127 -13.19 -8.18 -4.58
C THR A 127 -13.00 -8.95 -3.26
N TRP A 128 -11.87 -8.74 -2.57
CA TRP A 128 -11.58 -9.41 -1.29
C TRP A 128 -12.60 -9.07 -0.20
N GLN A 129 -13.12 -7.84 -0.20
CA GLN A 129 -14.17 -7.43 0.73
C GLN A 129 -15.53 -7.65 0.10
N ARG A 130 -16.30 -8.61 0.63
CA ARG A 130 -17.60 -9.01 0.06
C ARG A 130 -18.63 -7.88 -0.03
N SER A 131 -18.53 -6.86 0.83
CA SER A 131 -19.51 -5.78 0.95
C SER A 131 -19.17 -4.51 0.15
N LYS A 132 -18.13 -4.53 -0.69
CA LYS A 132 -17.76 -3.39 -1.54
C LYS A 132 -17.03 -3.84 -2.81
N ILE A 133 -17.05 -2.99 -3.83
CA ILE A 133 -16.15 -3.08 -4.97
C ILE A 133 -15.11 -1.98 -4.81
N GLU A 134 -13.83 -2.34 -4.78
CA GLU A 134 -12.75 -1.34 -4.73
C GLU A 134 -12.04 -1.28 -6.09
N ILE A 135 -11.93 -0.06 -6.61
CA ILE A 135 -11.42 0.24 -7.94
C ILE A 135 -10.21 1.14 -7.77
N ARG A 136 -9.03 0.66 -8.15
CA ARG A 136 -7.77 1.40 -7.99
C ARG A 136 -7.23 1.83 -9.33
N PHE A 137 -6.72 3.04 -9.39
CA PHE A 137 -6.29 3.69 -10.62
C PHE A 137 -4.76 3.81 -10.63
N SER A 138 -4.13 3.14 -11.60
CA SER A 138 -2.67 3.16 -11.70
C SER A 138 -2.15 4.46 -12.31
N ARG A 139 -0.90 4.82 -11.99
CA ARG A 139 -0.12 5.88 -12.65
C ARG A 139 -0.85 7.24 -12.72
N THR A 140 -1.64 7.54 -11.69
CA THR A 140 -2.39 8.79 -11.60
C THR A 140 -2.33 9.33 -10.18
N LYS A 141 -2.59 10.63 -10.02
CA LYS A 141 -2.70 11.26 -8.71
C LYS A 141 -4.16 11.38 -8.31
N LYS A 142 -4.40 11.50 -7.01
CA LYS A 142 -5.75 11.65 -6.46
C LYS A 142 -6.43 12.91 -7.03
N GLU A 143 -5.69 14.02 -7.12
CA GLU A 143 -6.22 15.32 -7.55
C GLU A 143 -6.69 15.28 -9.01
N ASP A 144 -6.06 14.46 -9.86
CA ASP A 144 -6.44 14.30 -11.26
C ASP A 144 -7.78 13.56 -11.38
N LEU A 145 -8.01 12.56 -10.52
CA LEU A 145 -9.29 11.84 -10.46
C LEU A 145 -10.41 12.69 -9.85
N GLU A 146 -10.11 13.49 -8.82
CA GLU A 146 -11.08 14.42 -8.24
C GLU A 146 -11.49 15.50 -9.24
N ARG A 147 -10.55 15.99 -10.05
CA ARG A 147 -10.86 16.90 -11.16
C ARG A 147 -11.78 16.22 -12.17
N LEU A 148 -11.49 14.97 -12.55
CA LEU A 148 -12.34 14.22 -13.47
C LEU A 148 -13.76 14.01 -12.92
N LEU A 149 -13.91 13.70 -11.62
CA LEU A 149 -15.24 13.63 -10.98
C LEU A 149 -16.00 14.95 -11.11
N LYS A 150 -15.32 16.07 -10.85
CA LYS A 150 -15.90 17.41 -10.97
C LYS A 150 -16.30 17.74 -12.40
N ASP A 151 -15.45 17.43 -13.38
CA ASP A 151 -15.71 17.67 -14.80
C ASP A 151 -16.90 16.85 -15.31
N LEU A 152 -17.11 15.65 -14.75
CA LEU A 152 -18.27 14.80 -15.05
C LEU A 152 -19.51 15.14 -14.22
N GLY A 153 -19.43 16.10 -13.29
CA GLY A 153 -20.54 16.43 -12.39
C GLY A 153 -20.91 15.31 -11.41
N ILE A 154 -20.01 14.36 -11.16
CA ILE A 154 -20.24 13.23 -10.27
C ILE A 154 -19.92 13.64 -8.84
N THR A 155 -20.94 13.69 -7.99
CA THR A 155 -20.79 13.99 -6.54
C THR A 155 -21.00 12.76 -5.65
N SER A 156 -21.42 11.63 -6.23
CA SER A 156 -21.72 10.41 -5.48
C SER A 156 -20.47 9.56 -5.17
N LEU A 157 -19.32 9.88 -5.75
CA LEU A 157 -18.09 9.11 -5.58
C LEU A 157 -17.04 9.92 -4.82
N VAL A 158 -16.23 9.23 -4.04
CA VAL A 158 -15.13 9.82 -3.26
C VAL A 158 -13.83 9.09 -3.58
N ILE A 159 -12.79 9.86 -3.95
CA ILE A 159 -11.44 9.32 -4.17
C ILE A 159 -10.71 9.22 -2.83
N LYS A 160 -10.16 8.05 -2.55
CA LYS A 160 -9.34 7.77 -1.38
C LYS A 160 -7.93 7.41 -1.82
N GLU A 161 -6.93 7.73 -1.00
CA GLU A 161 -5.60 7.16 -1.16
C GLU A 161 -5.53 5.84 -0.40
N LYS A 162 -5.09 4.79 -1.10
CA LYS A 162 -4.86 3.47 -0.51
C LYS A 162 -3.37 3.22 -0.48
N SER A 163 -2.84 3.13 0.74
CA SER A 163 -1.48 2.65 0.95
C SER A 163 -1.48 1.14 0.86
N ASP A 164 -0.60 0.60 0.03
CA ASP A 164 -0.36 -0.83 -0.04
C ASP A 164 0.75 -1.26 0.91
N ILE A 165 0.59 -2.44 1.51
CA ILE A 165 1.67 -3.16 2.20
C ILE A 165 2.46 -4.01 1.17
N GLU A 166 1.91 -4.25 -0.03
CA GLU A 166 2.45 -5.10 -1.09
C GLU A 166 2.32 -4.46 -2.49
N SER A 167 3.30 -4.61 -3.37
CA SER A 167 3.25 -4.05 -4.72
C SER A 167 2.39 -4.90 -5.66
N TYR A 168 1.11 -4.56 -5.82
CA TYR A 168 0.20 -5.16 -6.83
C TYR A 168 0.44 -4.64 -8.26
N GLY A 169 1.67 -4.21 -8.57
CA GLY A 169 2.00 -3.53 -9.81
C GLY A 169 1.23 -2.21 -9.98
N LEU A 170 0.99 -1.52 -8.86
CA LEU A 170 0.39 -0.18 -8.75
C LEU A 170 1.36 0.75 -8.01
N ALA A 171 1.24 2.05 -8.25
CA ALA A 171 1.98 3.07 -7.49
C ALA A 171 1.41 3.15 -6.07
N ASN A 172 2.25 3.33 -5.05
CA ASN A 172 1.84 3.42 -3.64
C ASN A 172 2.18 4.81 -3.08
N PRO A 173 1.21 5.59 -2.55
CA PRO A 173 -0.22 5.29 -2.47
C PRO A 173 -0.92 5.25 -3.84
N THR A 174 -1.98 4.46 -3.96
CA THR A 174 -2.82 4.42 -5.16
C THR A 174 -4.16 5.12 -4.89
N PRO A 175 -4.58 6.06 -5.75
CA PRO A 175 -5.96 6.57 -5.73
C PRO A 175 -6.98 5.47 -6.02
N ALA A 176 -8.08 5.46 -5.28
CA ALA A 176 -9.11 4.42 -5.37
C ALA A 176 -10.52 4.95 -5.09
N ILE A 177 -11.51 4.24 -5.64
CA ILE A 177 -12.93 4.39 -5.33
C ILE A 177 -13.38 3.12 -4.60
N ASP A 178 -13.96 3.29 -3.41
CA ASP A 178 -14.69 2.22 -2.72
C ASP A 178 -16.19 2.38 -3.03
N TYR A 179 -16.75 1.52 -3.87
CA TYR A 179 -18.18 1.52 -4.14
C TYR A 179 -18.94 0.60 -3.15
N LYS A 180 -20.00 1.15 -2.56
CA LYS A 180 -21.06 0.44 -1.87
C LYS A 180 -22.40 1.09 -2.21
N GLU A 181 -23.50 0.34 -2.19
CA GLU A 181 -24.84 0.88 -2.51
C GLU A 181 -25.22 2.07 -1.64
N GLU A 182 -24.92 1.99 -0.35
CA GLU A 182 -25.17 3.05 0.64
C GLU A 182 -24.45 4.38 0.35
N PHE A 183 -23.47 4.39 -0.55
CA PHE A 183 -22.59 5.54 -0.79
C PHE A 183 -22.59 6.07 -2.21
N GLY A 184 -23.35 5.53 -3.16
CA GLY A 184 -23.40 6.16 -4.49
C GLY A 184 -24.16 5.41 -5.59
N ASN A 185 -24.18 6.04 -6.76
CA ASN A 185 -24.80 5.49 -7.96
C ASN A 185 -23.78 4.69 -8.77
N PHE A 186 -24.04 3.40 -9.00
CA PHE A 186 -23.10 2.57 -9.78
C PHE A 186 -22.95 3.03 -11.24
N ASN A 187 -23.94 3.73 -11.81
CA ASN A 187 -23.79 4.31 -13.16
C ASN A 187 -22.71 5.40 -13.21
N ASP A 188 -22.48 6.10 -12.10
CA ASP A 188 -21.41 7.09 -12.02
C ASP A 188 -20.05 6.39 -12.04
N VAL A 189 -19.94 5.21 -11.40
CA VAL A 189 -18.74 4.37 -11.45
C VAL A 189 -18.44 3.92 -12.89
N ILE A 190 -19.46 3.45 -13.61
CA ILE A 190 -19.31 3.02 -15.01
C ILE A 190 -18.89 4.20 -15.88
N THR A 191 -19.57 5.34 -15.77
CA THR A 191 -19.26 6.56 -16.53
C THR A 191 -17.84 7.00 -16.26
N PHE A 192 -17.44 7.06 -14.99
CA PHE A 192 -16.09 7.43 -14.59
C PHE A 192 -15.04 6.48 -15.17
N CYS A 193 -15.24 5.16 -15.05
CA CYS A 193 -14.32 4.16 -15.58
C CYS A 193 -14.21 4.22 -17.11
N LYS A 194 -15.31 4.47 -17.83
CA LYS A 194 -15.30 4.63 -19.29
C LYS A 194 -14.46 5.83 -19.72
N VAL A 195 -14.70 6.99 -19.12
CA VAL A 195 -13.96 8.22 -19.43
C VAL A 195 -12.49 8.08 -19.00
N TRP A 196 -12.24 7.48 -17.84
CA TRP A 196 -10.87 7.21 -17.39
C TRP A 196 -10.14 6.32 -18.39
N LEU A 197 -10.68 5.14 -18.74
CA LEU A 197 -10.01 4.19 -19.64
C LEU A 197 -10.05 4.62 -21.10
N GLY A 198 -10.88 5.60 -21.48
CA GLY A 198 -11.05 6.02 -22.87
C GLY A 198 -11.95 5.07 -23.68
N THR A 199 -12.89 4.39 -23.02
CA THR A 199 -13.85 3.45 -23.66
C THR A 199 -15.26 4.03 -23.83
N GLY A 200 -15.46 5.30 -23.46
CA GLY A 200 -16.73 6.04 -23.58
C GLY A 200 -16.77 7.03 -24.72
#